data_AF-D8LXG1-F1
#
_entry.id   AF-D8LXG1-F1
#
_cell.length_a   1.000
_cell.length_b   1.000
_cell.length_c   1.000
_cell.angle_alpha   90.00
_cell.angle_beta   90.00
_cell.angle_gamma   90.00
#
_symmetry.space_group_name_H-M   'P 1'
#
loop_
_entity.id
_entity.type
_entity.pdbx_description
1 polymer ?
#
loop_
_entity_poly.entity_id
_entity_poly.type
_entity_poly.pdbx_seq_one_letter_code
_entity_poly.pdbx_strand_id
1 'polypeptide(L)'
;MKPPEDCTYITSNIIVMGFPGIPKTRKLEGHVNNREAIAYYLETRHSKHYRLFNLTEEEYDDLLFNSSVSHYNFTGYSAPSLGLLFHILLDMETYLAEDPANTAVVHDFTGAGRAMLITAAFIRWEGWLSSTHEALTMCLTRRNLPSEAMLPSQLRFLDYFESIMNGEFPPPIALKLSRITLSSLPAIEGGACCPVIEVYNQQKIVWRSYRKGSRTRGTVSPVKTNETIVFKPDVPLLGNVFVRCRHLRENETLTTLFRFQFGIGFVKLFKLDLEGNECDLSMEMPSDFHVVLDFLPMDV
;
A
#
# COMPACT_ATOMS: atom_id res chain seq x y z
N MET A 1 -3.89 -24.73 23.65
CA MET A 1 -4.95 -23.79 23.23
C MET A 1 -4.81 -23.56 21.73
N LYS A 2 -5.90 -23.63 20.96
CA LYS A 2 -5.85 -23.32 19.51
C LYS A 2 -5.75 -21.79 19.31
N PRO A 3 -5.03 -21.29 18.29
CA PRO A 3 -5.05 -19.88 17.95
C PRO A 3 -6.46 -19.42 17.56
N PRO A 4 -6.80 -18.13 17.76
CA PRO A 4 -7.96 -17.51 17.12
C PRO A 4 -7.94 -17.75 15.60
N GLU A 5 -9.11 -17.79 14.97
CA GLU A 5 -9.28 -18.22 13.57
C GLU A 5 -8.41 -17.42 12.58
N ASP A 6 -8.26 -16.11 12.79
CA ASP A 6 -7.47 -15.22 11.94
C ASP A 6 -6.00 -15.07 12.40
N CYS A 7 -5.57 -15.77 13.44
CA CYS A 7 -4.17 -15.76 13.89
C CYS A 7 -3.40 -16.91 13.22
N THR A 8 -2.49 -16.58 12.30
CA THR A 8 -1.69 -17.57 11.58
C THR A 8 -0.22 -17.40 11.89
N TYR A 9 0.43 -18.48 12.30
CA TYR A 9 1.89 -18.53 12.38
C TYR A 9 2.47 -18.60 10.97
N ILE A 10 3.13 -17.52 10.57
CA ILE A 10 3.97 -17.53 9.37
C ILE A 10 5.26 -18.25 9.69
N THR A 11 5.89 -17.99 10.83
CA THR A 11 7.01 -18.80 11.36
C THR A 11 6.73 -19.15 12.81
N SER A 12 7.67 -19.75 13.54
CA SER A 12 7.49 -20.00 14.98
C SER A 12 7.30 -18.71 15.79
N ASN A 13 7.91 -17.60 15.33
CA ASN A 13 8.00 -16.34 16.06
C ASN A 13 7.35 -15.17 15.29
N ILE A 14 6.65 -15.44 14.18
CA ILE A 14 5.90 -14.42 13.44
C ILE A 14 4.46 -14.90 13.26
N ILE A 15 3.54 -14.12 13.82
CA ILE A 15 2.10 -14.28 13.63
C ILE A 15 1.63 -13.16 12.72
N VAL A 16 0.75 -13.48 11.78
CA VAL A 16 -0.06 -12.48 11.08
C VAL A 16 -1.51 -12.62 11.50
N MET A 17 -2.24 -11.51 11.51
CA MET A 17 -3.69 -11.44 11.72
C MET A 17 -4.29 -10.19 11.09
N GLY A 18 -5.62 -10.11 11.02
CA GLY A 18 -6.37 -8.89 10.74
C GLY A 18 -6.59 -8.02 11.98
N PHE A 19 -7.38 -6.96 11.81
CA PHE A 19 -7.54 -5.95 12.86
C PHE A 19 -8.14 -6.55 14.14
N PRO A 20 -7.61 -6.24 15.34
CA PRO A 20 -8.14 -6.78 16.58
C PRO A 20 -9.39 -5.98 17.02
N GLY A 21 -10.54 -6.31 16.43
CA GLY A 21 -11.83 -5.69 16.71
C GLY A 21 -12.52 -5.14 15.47
N ILE A 22 -13.42 -4.18 15.67
CA ILE A 22 -14.15 -3.50 14.59
C ILE A 22 -13.48 -2.16 14.30
N PRO A 23 -12.89 -1.96 13.11
CA PRO A 23 -12.35 -0.67 12.72
C PRO A 23 -13.46 0.36 12.49
N LYS A 24 -13.18 1.63 12.77
CA LYS A 24 -14.11 2.77 12.69
C LYS A 24 -14.20 3.35 11.29
N THR A 25 -13.11 3.31 10.54
CA THR A 25 -12.96 3.99 9.23
C THR A 25 -13.22 3.07 8.05
N ARG A 26 -13.30 1.75 8.28
CA ARG A 26 -13.48 0.74 7.24
C ARG A 26 -14.53 -0.28 7.64
N LYS A 27 -15.40 -0.64 6.69
CA LYS A 27 -16.26 -1.80 6.85
C LYS A 27 -15.44 -3.04 6.49
N LEU A 28 -15.24 -3.94 7.45
CA LEU A 28 -14.70 -5.27 7.17
C LEU A 28 -15.81 -6.16 6.60
N GLU A 29 -15.47 -6.92 5.57
CA GLU A 29 -16.33 -7.97 5.04
C GLU A 29 -15.89 -9.29 5.67
N GLY A 30 -16.83 -10.06 6.23
CA GLY A 30 -16.54 -11.35 6.85
C GLY A 30 -16.34 -11.30 8.36
N HIS A 31 -15.42 -12.14 8.87
CA HIS A 31 -15.19 -12.31 10.30
C HIS A 31 -14.53 -11.09 10.92
N VAL A 32 -14.99 -10.73 12.11
CA VAL A 32 -14.40 -9.67 12.93
C VAL A 32 -13.71 -10.33 14.11
N ASN A 33 -12.44 -10.03 14.30
CA ASN A 33 -11.69 -10.57 15.41
C ASN A 33 -12.23 -10.07 16.76
N ASN A 34 -12.30 -10.97 17.73
CA ASN A 34 -12.54 -10.62 19.12
C ASN A 34 -11.20 -10.23 19.78
N ARG A 35 -11.05 -8.95 20.11
CA ARG A 35 -9.82 -8.40 20.68
C ARG A 35 -9.45 -9.03 22.01
N GLU A 36 -10.42 -9.24 22.90
CA GLU A 36 -10.22 -9.86 24.21
C GLU A 36 -9.76 -11.33 24.07
N ALA A 37 -10.30 -12.06 23.08
CA ALA A 37 -9.88 -13.43 22.78
C ALA A 37 -8.44 -13.49 22.23
N ILE A 38 -8.06 -12.53 21.36
CA ILE A 38 -6.68 -12.41 20.88
C ILE A 38 -5.74 -12.09 22.05
N ALA A 39 -6.07 -11.09 22.87
CA ALA A 39 -5.28 -10.71 24.03
C ALA A 39 -5.09 -11.90 24.99
N TYR A 40 -6.18 -12.61 25.31
CA TYR A 40 -6.13 -13.80 26.16
C TYR A 40 -5.27 -14.92 25.55
N TYR A 41 -5.36 -15.15 24.24
CA TYR A 41 -4.51 -16.12 23.56
C TYR A 41 -3.03 -15.75 23.61
N LEU A 42 -2.69 -14.50 23.27
CA LEU A 42 -1.31 -14.01 23.28
C LEU A 42 -0.73 -14.04 24.68
N GLU A 43 -1.49 -13.63 25.69
CA GLU A 43 -1.04 -13.69 27.09
C GLU A 43 -0.86 -15.15 27.56
N THR A 44 -1.75 -16.05 27.19
CA THR A 44 -1.64 -17.46 27.57
C THR A 44 -0.45 -18.16 26.89
N ARG A 45 -0.14 -17.81 25.64
CA ARG A 45 0.84 -18.53 24.83
C ARG A 45 2.23 -17.91 24.81
N HIS A 46 2.28 -16.58 24.91
CA HIS A 46 3.44 -15.72 24.70
C HIS A 46 3.53 -14.62 25.77
N SER A 47 3.06 -14.88 27.00
CA SER A 47 3.10 -13.90 28.11
C SER A 47 4.43 -13.15 28.14
N LYS A 48 4.37 -11.81 28.08
CA LYS A 48 5.53 -10.89 28.07
C LYS A 48 6.49 -11.01 26.86
N HIS A 49 6.20 -11.88 25.91
CA HIS A 49 7.01 -12.19 24.74
C HIS A 49 6.24 -11.98 23.42
N TYR A 50 5.25 -11.09 23.39
CA TYR A 50 4.62 -10.65 22.14
C TYR A 50 4.66 -9.13 21.99
N ARG A 51 4.78 -8.67 20.74
CA ARG A 51 4.61 -7.27 20.34
C ARG A 51 3.81 -7.21 19.06
N LEU A 52 2.79 -6.36 19.04
CA LEU A 52 1.97 -6.13 17.85
C LEU A 52 2.59 -5.03 16.99
N PHE A 53 2.60 -5.24 15.68
CA PHE A 53 3.03 -4.27 14.68
C PHE A 53 1.78 -3.85 13.89
N ASN A 54 1.20 -2.70 14.26
CA ASN A 54 -0.02 -2.18 13.67
C ASN A 54 0.30 -1.36 12.41
N LEU A 55 -0.08 -1.90 11.24
CA LEU A 55 0.14 -1.27 9.92
C LEU A 55 -1.10 -0.52 9.41
N THR A 56 -2.09 -0.31 10.27
CA THR A 56 -3.30 0.44 9.94
C THR A 56 -3.18 1.90 10.33
N GLU A 57 -4.03 2.71 9.74
CA GLU A 57 -4.25 4.10 10.16
C GLU A 57 -5.06 4.23 11.46
N GLU A 58 -5.52 3.12 12.05
CA GLU A 58 -6.37 3.12 13.23
C GLU A 58 -5.64 2.53 14.44
N GLU A 59 -5.45 3.38 15.44
CA GLU A 59 -5.04 2.95 16.76
C GLU A 59 -6.24 2.48 17.58
N TYR A 60 -5.99 1.50 18.45
CA TYR A 60 -6.96 0.94 19.38
C TYR A 60 -6.35 0.97 20.78
N ASP A 61 -7.21 0.89 21.80
CA ASP A 61 -6.75 0.77 23.18
C ASP A 61 -5.89 -0.48 23.33
N ASP A 62 -4.62 -0.26 23.64
CA ASP A 62 -3.53 -1.22 23.68
C ASP A 62 -3.28 -1.79 25.09
N LEU A 63 -4.04 -1.33 26.10
CA LEU A 63 -3.91 -1.80 27.48
C LEU A 63 -4.15 -3.31 27.60
N LEU A 64 -5.06 -3.85 26.78
CA LEU A 64 -5.31 -5.29 26.68
C LEU A 64 -4.11 -6.08 26.16
N PHE A 65 -3.18 -5.40 25.48
CA PHE A 65 -1.94 -5.96 24.94
C PHE A 65 -0.72 -5.54 25.76
N ASN A 66 -0.92 -5.14 27.03
CA ASN A 66 0.13 -4.63 27.92
C ASN A 66 0.91 -3.45 27.33
N SER A 67 0.27 -2.63 26.50
CA SER A 67 0.90 -1.55 25.71
C SER A 67 2.08 -2.02 24.85
N SER A 68 2.11 -3.30 24.47
CA SER A 68 3.11 -3.90 23.58
C SER A 68 2.67 -3.80 22.12
N VAL A 69 2.47 -2.57 21.64
CA VAL A 69 2.03 -2.27 20.28
C VAL A 69 2.91 -1.17 19.66
N SER A 70 3.41 -1.39 18.46
CA SER A 70 4.13 -0.42 17.64
C SER A 70 3.27 0.00 16.47
N HIS A 71 3.02 1.31 16.36
CA HIS A 71 2.10 1.89 15.39
C HIS A 71 2.84 2.49 14.19
N TYR A 72 2.53 1.98 13.00
CA TYR A 72 3.14 2.38 11.74
C TYR A 72 2.07 2.87 10.76
N ASN A 73 1.94 4.18 10.65
CA ASN A 73 0.88 4.80 9.87
C ASN A 73 1.37 5.26 8.48
N PHE A 74 0.75 4.69 7.45
CA PHE A 74 0.84 5.17 6.06
C PHE A 74 -0.57 5.25 5.45
N THR A 75 -1.43 6.02 6.10
CA THR A 75 -2.87 6.22 5.78
C THR A 75 -3.11 6.45 4.29
N GLY A 76 -3.97 5.61 3.69
CA GLY A 76 -4.36 5.73 2.29
C GLY A 76 -3.34 5.23 1.27
N TYR A 77 -2.13 4.84 1.70
CA TYR A 77 -1.10 4.22 0.87
C TYR A 77 -1.22 2.68 0.98
N SER A 78 -1.03 2.01 -0.13
CA SER A 78 -0.99 0.54 -0.25
C SER A 78 0.30 -0.07 0.34
N ALA A 79 1.40 0.69 0.37
CA ALA A 79 2.72 0.26 0.83
C ALA A 79 3.38 1.40 1.62
N PRO A 80 4.25 1.11 2.59
CA PRO A 80 5.05 2.13 3.26
C PRO A 80 6.09 2.71 2.29
N SER A 81 6.59 3.91 2.58
CA SER A 81 7.83 4.38 1.95
C SER A 81 8.97 3.40 2.22
N LEU A 82 9.95 3.25 1.32
CA LEU A 82 11.11 2.38 1.55
C LEU A 82 11.83 2.67 2.89
N GLY A 83 12.01 3.95 3.25
CA GLY A 83 12.60 4.30 4.56
C GLY A 83 11.78 3.79 5.75
N LEU A 84 10.45 3.93 5.70
CA LEU A 84 9.53 3.38 6.71
C LEU A 84 9.53 1.85 6.70
N LEU A 85 9.63 1.22 5.53
CA LEU A 85 9.78 -0.24 5.42
C LEU A 85 11.00 -0.71 6.21
N PHE A 86 12.19 -0.20 5.91
CA PHE A 86 13.42 -0.55 6.64
C PHE A 86 13.31 -0.26 8.14
N HIS A 87 12.65 0.84 8.53
CA HIS A 87 12.43 1.15 9.94
C HIS A 87 11.59 0.08 10.65
N ILE A 88 10.49 -0.36 10.03
CA ILE A 88 9.65 -1.45 10.56
C ILE A 88 10.45 -2.75 10.68
N LEU A 89 11.24 -3.10 9.65
CA LEU A 89 12.03 -4.33 9.64
C LEU A 89 13.09 -4.32 10.75
N LEU A 90 13.78 -3.20 10.94
CA LEU A 90 14.78 -3.04 12.00
C LEU A 90 14.16 -3.12 13.40
N ASP A 91 12.98 -2.55 13.61
CA ASP A 91 12.25 -2.67 14.88
C ASP A 91 11.82 -4.13 15.15
N MET A 92 11.32 -4.83 14.13
CA MET A 92 10.99 -6.25 14.22
C MET A 92 12.24 -7.10 14.56
N GLU A 93 13.36 -6.88 13.86
CA GLU A 93 14.64 -7.56 14.10
C GLU A 93 15.11 -7.32 15.53
N THR A 94 15.14 -6.05 15.95
CA THR A 94 15.58 -5.65 17.29
C THR A 94 14.75 -6.35 18.35
N TYR A 95 13.41 -6.30 18.23
CA TYR A 95 12.52 -6.95 19.18
C TYR A 95 12.68 -8.47 19.22
N LEU A 96 12.78 -9.12 18.06
CA LEU A 96 12.94 -10.58 18.00
C LEU A 96 14.31 -11.04 18.50
N ALA A 97 15.34 -10.20 18.43
CA ALA A 97 16.67 -10.47 18.96
C ALA A 97 16.79 -10.32 20.49
N GLU A 98 15.88 -9.59 21.13
CA GLU A 98 15.91 -9.38 22.59
C GLU A 98 15.74 -10.69 23.39
N ASP A 99 14.89 -11.61 22.92
CA ASP A 99 14.66 -12.92 23.54
C ASP A 99 14.17 -13.94 22.50
N PRO A 100 14.71 -15.17 22.44
CA PRO A 100 14.26 -16.20 21.48
C PRO A 100 12.79 -16.61 21.63
N ALA A 101 12.14 -16.33 22.77
CA ALA A 101 10.71 -16.53 22.96
C ALA A 101 9.85 -15.41 22.34
N ASN A 102 10.45 -14.28 21.96
CA ASN A 102 9.72 -13.14 21.41
C ASN A 102 9.03 -13.51 20.10
N THR A 103 7.78 -13.10 19.99
CA THR A 103 6.89 -13.31 18.85
C THR A 103 6.38 -11.96 18.34
N ALA A 104 6.65 -11.66 17.06
CA ALA A 104 6.12 -10.49 16.38
C ALA A 104 4.73 -10.80 15.83
N VAL A 105 3.74 -9.95 16.13
CA VAL A 105 2.37 -10.08 15.65
C VAL A 105 2.08 -8.95 14.66
N VAL A 106 2.21 -9.22 13.36
CA VAL A 106 2.04 -8.23 12.30
C VAL A 106 0.58 -8.20 11.86
N HIS A 107 -0.04 -7.02 11.82
CA HIS A 107 -1.43 -6.93 11.38
C HIS A 107 -1.71 -5.69 10.54
N ASP A 108 -2.67 -5.83 9.62
CA ASP A 108 -3.36 -4.72 8.99
C ASP A 108 -4.87 -4.86 9.25
N PHE A 109 -5.74 -4.38 8.35
CA PHE A 109 -7.18 -4.54 8.52
C PHE A 109 -7.66 -5.98 8.35
N THR A 110 -7.01 -6.75 7.48
CA THR A 110 -7.47 -8.08 7.03
C THR A 110 -6.40 -9.18 7.17
N GLY A 111 -5.19 -8.83 7.62
CA GLY A 111 -4.03 -9.71 7.70
C GLY A 111 -3.56 -10.19 6.33
N ALA A 112 -3.70 -9.32 5.32
CA ALA A 112 -3.35 -9.60 3.93
C ALA A 112 -2.36 -8.53 3.42
N GLY A 113 -2.69 -7.78 2.37
CA GLY A 113 -1.78 -6.92 1.60
C GLY A 113 -0.61 -6.25 2.35
N ARG A 114 -0.87 -5.38 3.34
CA ARG A 114 0.22 -4.67 4.04
C ARG A 114 1.00 -5.61 4.97
N ALA A 115 0.28 -6.47 5.70
CA ALA A 115 0.89 -7.44 6.61
C ALA A 115 1.77 -8.45 5.87
N MET A 116 1.31 -8.95 4.73
CA MET A 116 2.06 -9.85 3.84
C MET A 116 3.29 -9.17 3.23
N LEU A 117 3.17 -7.90 2.81
CA LEU A 117 4.32 -7.12 2.34
C LEU A 117 5.40 -7.03 3.42
N ILE A 118 5.05 -6.57 4.63
CA ILE A 118 6.03 -6.43 5.72
C ILE A 118 6.63 -7.78 6.10
N THR A 119 5.80 -8.81 6.22
CA THR A 119 6.27 -10.14 6.64
C THR A 119 7.19 -10.76 5.60
N ALA A 120 6.86 -10.69 4.30
CA ALA A 120 7.71 -11.19 3.24
C ALA A 120 9.06 -10.43 3.16
N ALA A 121 9.02 -9.10 3.30
CA ALA A 121 10.21 -8.28 3.35
C ALA A 121 11.09 -8.63 4.56
N PHE A 122 10.50 -8.87 5.74
CA PHE A 122 11.22 -9.27 6.94
C PHE A 122 11.92 -10.63 6.79
N ILE A 123 11.24 -11.62 6.22
CA ILE A 123 11.82 -12.94 5.99
C ILE A 123 13.01 -12.87 5.02
N ARG A 124 12.93 -11.99 4.02
CA ARG A 124 14.04 -11.71 3.10
C ARG A 124 15.16 -10.90 3.76
N TRP A 125 14.83 -9.96 4.66
CA TRP A 125 15.78 -9.15 5.44
C TRP A 125 16.65 -10.03 6.33
N GLU A 126 16.04 -10.97 7.06
CA GLU A 126 16.73 -11.94 7.91
C GLU A 126 17.54 -12.99 7.14
N GLY A 127 17.43 -13.01 5.80
CA GLY A 127 18.11 -13.99 4.95
C GLY A 127 17.57 -15.42 5.07
N TRP A 128 16.37 -15.60 5.63
CA TRP A 128 15.76 -16.93 5.77
C TRP A 128 15.33 -17.52 4.43
N LEU A 129 15.00 -16.65 3.46
CA LEU A 129 14.73 -17.01 2.08
C LEU A 129 15.48 -16.08 1.13
N SER A 130 15.68 -16.57 -0.09
CA SER A 130 16.59 -15.96 -1.07
C SER A 130 16.01 -14.75 -1.79
N SER A 131 14.68 -14.62 -1.83
CA SER A 131 13.97 -13.52 -2.51
C SER A 131 12.67 -13.14 -1.81
N THR A 132 12.23 -11.90 -1.97
CA THR A 132 10.89 -11.45 -1.53
C THR A 132 9.77 -12.26 -2.16
N HIS A 133 9.93 -12.71 -3.41
CA HIS A 133 8.92 -13.51 -4.10
C HIS A 133 8.71 -14.87 -3.40
N GLU A 134 9.79 -15.60 -3.12
CA GLU A 134 9.74 -16.87 -2.39
C GLU A 134 9.11 -16.69 -1.00
N ALA A 135 9.54 -15.63 -0.28
CA ALA A 135 8.98 -15.29 1.03
C ALA A 135 7.49 -14.97 0.97
N LEU A 136 7.06 -14.19 -0.03
CA LEU A 136 5.66 -13.85 -0.21
C LEU A 136 4.81 -15.08 -0.55
N THR A 137 5.26 -15.95 -1.46
CA THR A 137 4.55 -17.20 -1.79
C THR A 137 4.35 -18.07 -0.55
N MET A 138 5.37 -18.20 0.29
CA MET A 138 5.27 -18.93 1.56
C MET A 138 4.27 -18.27 2.52
N CYS A 139 4.32 -16.95 2.68
CA CYS A 139 3.41 -16.20 3.55
C CYS A 139 1.95 -16.36 3.11
N LEU A 140 1.67 -16.17 1.82
CA LEU A 140 0.33 -16.31 1.24
C LEU A 140 -0.19 -17.74 1.38
N THR A 141 0.65 -18.74 1.10
CA THR A 141 0.29 -20.15 1.27
C THR A 141 -0.08 -20.47 2.73
N ARG A 142 0.73 -20.00 3.69
CA ARG A 142 0.45 -20.21 5.12
C ARG A 142 -0.82 -19.50 5.58
N ARG A 143 -1.11 -18.31 5.04
CA ARG A 143 -2.36 -17.57 5.30
C ARG A 143 -3.56 -18.06 4.52
N ASN A 144 -3.38 -19.03 3.62
CA ASN A 144 -4.41 -19.48 2.69
C ASN A 144 -5.00 -18.30 1.88
N LEU A 145 -4.13 -17.41 1.39
CA LEU A 145 -4.49 -16.27 0.57
C LEU A 145 -4.03 -16.48 -0.88
N PRO A 146 -4.85 -16.09 -1.86
CA PRO A 146 -4.45 -16.11 -3.26
C PRO A 146 -3.54 -14.92 -3.58
N SER A 147 -2.80 -14.96 -4.69
CA SER A 147 -1.89 -13.87 -5.12
C SER A 147 -2.59 -12.53 -5.31
N GLU A 148 -3.87 -12.57 -5.70
CA GLU A 148 -4.74 -11.43 -5.93
C GLU A 148 -5.08 -10.67 -4.64
N ALA A 149 -4.75 -11.23 -3.47
CA ALA A 149 -4.83 -10.51 -2.19
C ALA A 149 -3.80 -9.36 -2.10
N MET A 150 -2.77 -9.38 -2.94
CA MET A 150 -1.75 -8.33 -3.04
C MET A 150 -2.14 -7.29 -4.08
N LEU A 151 -1.97 -6.01 -3.73
CA LEU A 151 -2.12 -4.92 -4.69
C LEU A 151 -0.85 -4.78 -5.56
N PRO A 152 -0.96 -4.40 -6.84
CA PRO A 152 0.20 -4.21 -7.70
C PRO A 152 1.24 -3.24 -7.14
N SER A 153 0.81 -2.17 -6.45
CA SER A 153 1.73 -1.25 -5.78
C SER A 153 2.48 -1.87 -4.60
N GLN A 154 1.90 -2.88 -3.94
CA GLN A 154 2.59 -3.62 -2.87
C GLN A 154 3.68 -4.51 -3.45
N LEU A 155 3.38 -5.22 -4.54
CA LEU A 155 4.35 -6.06 -5.25
C LEU A 155 5.51 -5.22 -5.78
N ARG A 156 5.23 -4.08 -6.42
CA ARG A 156 6.25 -3.14 -6.90
C ARG A 156 7.21 -2.66 -5.79
N PHE A 157 6.70 -2.45 -4.57
CA PHE A 157 7.54 -2.05 -3.44
C PHE A 157 8.37 -3.21 -2.86
N LEU A 158 7.87 -4.46 -2.96
CA LEU A 158 8.70 -5.63 -2.68
C LEU A 158 9.82 -5.80 -3.71
N ASP A 159 9.55 -5.53 -4.99
CA ASP A 159 10.58 -5.57 -6.02
C ASP A 159 11.64 -4.49 -5.80
N TYR A 160 11.23 -3.26 -5.43
CA TYR A 160 12.16 -2.20 -5.05
C TYR A 160 13.01 -2.57 -3.84
N PHE A 161 12.41 -3.19 -2.83
CA PHE A 161 13.14 -3.69 -1.67
C PHE A 161 14.13 -4.80 -2.07
N GLU A 162 13.72 -5.75 -2.92
CA GLU A 162 14.58 -6.82 -3.42
C GLU A 162 15.78 -6.28 -4.20
N SER A 163 15.59 -5.30 -5.10
CA SER A 163 16.70 -4.60 -5.76
C SER A 163 17.69 -4.03 -4.76
N ILE A 164 17.20 -3.36 -3.71
CA ILE A 164 18.07 -2.79 -2.67
C ILE A 164 18.82 -3.89 -1.89
N MET A 165 18.14 -4.99 -1.54
CA MET A 165 18.78 -6.14 -0.89
C MET A 165 19.85 -6.81 -1.77
N ASN A 166 19.76 -6.64 -3.08
CA ASN A 166 20.74 -7.11 -4.06
C ASN A 166 21.82 -6.05 -4.39
N GLY A 167 21.85 -4.93 -3.67
CA GLY A 167 22.85 -3.87 -3.83
C GLY A 167 22.53 -2.85 -4.93
N GLU A 168 21.34 -2.89 -5.51
CA GLU A 168 20.86 -1.95 -6.51
C GLU A 168 20.11 -0.79 -5.84
N PHE A 169 20.85 0.27 -5.51
CA PHE A 169 20.27 1.45 -4.87
C PHE A 169 19.73 2.44 -5.90
N PRO A 170 18.48 2.91 -5.78
CA PRO A 170 17.94 3.93 -6.66
C PRO A 170 18.71 5.25 -6.44
N PRO A 171 19.04 6.00 -7.51
CA PRO A 171 19.67 7.30 -7.36
C PRO A 171 18.72 8.30 -6.66
N PRO A 172 19.24 9.20 -5.81
CA PRO A 172 18.43 10.18 -5.09
C PRO A 172 18.05 11.38 -5.98
N ILE A 173 17.49 11.10 -7.16
CA ILE A 173 17.14 12.12 -8.15
C ILE A 173 15.71 12.62 -7.97
N ALA A 174 15.51 13.91 -8.19
CA ALA A 174 14.19 14.49 -8.39
C ALA A 174 13.86 14.54 -9.88
N LEU A 175 12.61 14.29 -10.23
CA LEU A 175 12.11 14.41 -11.60
C LEU A 175 10.89 15.32 -11.63
N LYS A 176 10.71 16.07 -12.72
CA LYS A 176 9.51 16.87 -12.93
C LYS A 176 8.44 16.05 -13.62
N LEU A 177 7.30 15.83 -12.98
CA LEU A 177 6.15 15.21 -13.64
C LEU A 177 5.50 16.23 -14.59
N SER A 178 5.75 16.04 -15.88
CA SER A 178 5.33 16.96 -16.93
C SER A 178 3.95 16.62 -17.48
N ARG A 179 3.65 15.32 -17.61
CA ARG A 179 2.44 14.82 -18.27
C ARG A 179 1.93 13.54 -17.63
N ILE A 180 0.61 13.42 -17.54
CA ILE A 180 -0.09 12.16 -17.26
C ILE A 180 -1.10 11.94 -18.38
N THR A 181 -1.00 10.83 -19.08
CA THR A 181 -1.90 10.44 -20.16
C THR A 181 -2.71 9.24 -19.72
N LEU A 182 -4.04 9.34 -19.78
CA LEU A 182 -4.95 8.23 -19.52
C LEU A 182 -5.67 7.85 -20.81
N SER A 183 -5.67 6.56 -21.12
CA SER A 183 -6.38 6.00 -22.27
C SER A 183 -7.35 4.91 -21.79
N SER A 184 -8.48 4.77 -22.49
CA SER A 184 -9.44 3.68 -22.24
C SER A 184 -10.04 3.69 -20.82
N LEU A 185 -10.59 4.84 -20.41
CA LEU A 185 -11.32 4.97 -19.14
C LEU A 185 -12.71 4.30 -19.21
N PRO A 186 -13.23 3.78 -18.08
CA PRO A 186 -14.56 3.15 -18.06
C PRO A 186 -15.66 4.16 -18.37
N ALA A 187 -16.72 3.71 -19.03
CA ALA A 187 -17.97 4.47 -19.14
C ALA A 187 -18.75 4.36 -17.81
N ILE A 188 -19.02 5.49 -17.14
CA ILE A 188 -19.63 5.50 -15.80
C ILE A 188 -21.00 6.19 -15.83
N GLU A 189 -21.05 7.50 -15.76
CA GLU A 189 -22.28 8.30 -15.76
C GLU A 189 -22.47 8.92 -17.14
N GLY A 190 -23.66 8.76 -17.74
CA GLY A 190 -23.94 9.28 -19.08
C GLY A 190 -23.05 8.68 -20.19
N GLY A 191 -22.46 7.51 -19.96
CA GLY A 191 -21.53 6.86 -20.91
C GLY A 191 -20.13 7.47 -20.96
N ALA A 192 -19.77 8.31 -19.98
CA ALA A 192 -18.47 8.96 -19.90
C ALA A 192 -17.89 8.90 -18.48
N CYS A 193 -16.59 9.19 -18.37
CA CYS A 193 -15.89 9.39 -17.11
C CYS A 193 -15.46 10.86 -17.00
N CYS A 194 -15.64 11.48 -15.84
CA CYS A 194 -15.07 12.78 -15.49
C CYS A 194 -13.83 12.59 -14.58
N PRO A 195 -12.64 12.31 -15.13
CA PRO A 195 -11.46 11.96 -14.34
C PRO A 195 -10.84 13.16 -13.60
N VAL A 196 -10.60 12.96 -12.31
CA VAL A 196 -9.88 13.85 -11.41
C VAL A 196 -8.62 13.15 -10.92
N ILE A 197 -7.47 13.71 -11.25
CA ILE A 197 -6.17 13.20 -10.81
C ILE A 197 -5.70 13.98 -9.60
N GLU A 198 -5.20 13.24 -8.60
CA GLU A 198 -4.50 13.74 -7.43
C GLU A 198 -3.12 13.11 -7.38
N VAL A 199 -2.09 13.95 -7.31
CA VAL A 199 -0.68 13.54 -7.16
C VAL A 199 -0.24 13.89 -5.76
N TYR A 200 0.25 12.88 -5.05
CA TYR A 200 0.77 12.99 -3.70
C TYR A 200 2.26 12.70 -3.70
N ASN A 201 3.00 13.52 -2.96
CA ASN A 201 4.40 13.28 -2.64
C ASN A 201 4.60 13.54 -1.15
N GLN A 202 5.30 12.63 -0.47
CA GLN A 202 5.48 12.68 0.99
C GLN A 202 4.15 12.89 1.76
N GLN A 203 3.10 12.11 1.43
CA GLN A 203 1.78 12.19 2.07
C GLN A 203 1.01 13.50 1.87
N LYS A 204 1.49 14.42 1.04
CA LYS A 204 0.84 15.71 0.74
C LYS A 204 0.39 15.76 -0.72
N ILE A 205 -0.79 16.33 -0.96
CA ILE A 205 -1.25 16.63 -2.33
C ILE A 205 -0.39 17.76 -2.87
N VAL A 206 0.46 17.45 -3.85
CA VAL A 206 1.27 18.46 -4.56
C VAL A 206 0.56 18.98 -5.80
N TRP A 207 -0.31 18.16 -6.41
CA TRP A 207 -1.10 18.57 -7.57
C TRP A 207 -2.47 17.90 -7.63
N ARG A 208 -3.45 18.62 -8.19
CA ARG A 208 -4.81 18.12 -8.43
C ARG A 208 -5.38 18.73 -9.70
N SER A 209 -6.05 17.94 -10.54
CA SER A 209 -6.65 18.43 -11.79
C SER A 209 -7.92 19.26 -11.57
N TYR A 210 -8.66 18.98 -10.50
CA TYR A 210 -9.92 19.64 -10.16
C TYR A 210 -9.92 20.26 -8.75
N ARG A 211 -10.42 21.48 -8.64
CA ARG A 211 -10.66 22.21 -7.39
C ARG A 211 -11.98 22.98 -7.51
N LYS A 212 -12.99 22.60 -6.73
CA LYS A 212 -14.29 23.28 -6.70
C LYS A 212 -14.11 24.79 -6.49
N GLY A 213 -14.76 25.59 -7.33
CA GLY A 213 -14.67 27.06 -7.30
C GLY A 213 -13.40 27.65 -7.93
N SER A 214 -12.45 26.85 -8.41
CA SER A 214 -11.28 27.34 -9.13
C SER A 214 -11.65 27.89 -10.51
N ARG A 215 -11.13 29.05 -10.89
CA ARG A 215 -11.32 29.59 -12.25
C ARG A 215 -10.61 28.79 -13.34
N THR A 216 -9.49 28.15 -13.01
CA THR A 216 -8.64 27.43 -13.97
C THR A 216 -8.78 25.91 -13.90
N ARG A 217 -9.33 25.39 -12.79
CA ARG A 217 -9.46 23.96 -12.49
C ARG A 217 -10.82 23.62 -11.88
N GLY A 218 -11.84 24.44 -12.15
CA GLY A 218 -13.18 24.29 -11.58
C GLY A 218 -14.11 23.41 -12.39
N THR A 219 -13.67 22.91 -13.54
CA THR A 219 -14.44 22.06 -14.44
C THR A 219 -13.65 20.79 -14.78
N VAL A 220 -14.37 19.71 -15.08
CA VAL A 220 -13.81 18.43 -15.53
C VAL A 220 -14.52 18.07 -16.83
N SER A 221 -13.74 17.82 -17.87
CA SER A 221 -14.29 17.36 -19.15
C SER A 221 -14.67 15.89 -19.07
N PRO A 222 -15.88 15.50 -19.49
CA PRO A 222 -16.21 14.10 -19.70
C PRO A 222 -15.31 13.47 -20.77
N VAL A 223 -14.91 12.23 -20.55
CA VAL A 223 -14.04 11.43 -21.43
C VAL A 223 -14.76 10.13 -21.72
N LYS A 224 -14.99 9.82 -23.00
CA LYS A 224 -15.58 8.53 -23.41
C LYS A 224 -14.53 7.43 -23.40
N THR A 225 -14.96 6.17 -23.42
CA THR A 225 -14.03 5.03 -23.32
C THR A 225 -12.92 5.06 -24.37
N ASN A 226 -13.20 5.35 -25.63
CA ASN A 226 -12.15 5.32 -26.66
C ASN A 226 -11.32 6.61 -26.74
N GLU A 227 -11.49 7.53 -25.81
CA GLU A 227 -10.80 8.82 -25.79
C GLU A 227 -9.59 8.78 -24.85
N THR A 228 -8.59 9.58 -25.20
CA THR A 228 -7.40 9.81 -24.37
C THR A 228 -7.48 11.20 -23.77
N ILE A 229 -7.15 11.31 -22.48
CA ILE A 229 -7.04 12.59 -21.77
C ILE A 229 -5.61 12.81 -21.27
N VAL A 230 -5.17 14.06 -21.37
CA VAL A 230 -3.82 14.48 -20.97
C VAL A 230 -3.90 15.53 -19.89
N PHE A 231 -3.21 15.29 -18.78
CA PHE A 231 -2.99 16.24 -17.71
C PHE A 231 -1.55 16.75 -17.74
N LYS A 232 -1.34 18.00 -17.32
CA LYS A 232 -0.01 18.64 -17.26
C LYS A 232 0.27 19.14 -15.84
N PRO A 233 0.75 18.27 -14.92
CA PRO A 233 0.94 18.64 -13.52
C PRO A 233 2.01 19.70 -13.32
N ASP A 234 3.13 19.56 -14.03
CA ASP A 234 4.30 20.42 -13.98
C ASP A 234 4.88 20.56 -12.56
N VAL A 235 4.99 19.44 -11.82
CA VAL A 235 5.45 19.43 -10.42
C VAL A 235 6.73 18.60 -10.22
N PRO A 236 7.68 19.08 -9.40
CA PRO A 236 8.83 18.27 -9.00
C PRO A 236 8.41 17.18 -8.03
N LEU A 237 8.99 16.00 -8.16
CA LEU A 237 8.74 14.83 -7.32
C LEU A 237 10.06 14.18 -6.91
N LEU A 238 10.13 13.72 -5.66
CA LEU A 238 11.29 13.01 -5.12
C LEU A 238 10.82 11.86 -4.23
N GLY A 239 11.53 10.73 -4.27
CA GLY A 239 11.20 9.57 -3.44
C GLY A 239 9.86 8.94 -3.83
N ASN A 240 9.03 8.61 -2.84
CA ASN A 240 7.79 7.88 -3.07
C ASN A 240 6.65 8.80 -3.53
N VAL A 241 5.94 8.36 -4.56
CA VAL A 241 4.83 9.07 -5.17
C VAL A 241 3.60 8.18 -5.17
N PHE A 242 2.46 8.78 -4.84
CA PHE A 242 1.15 8.14 -4.93
C PHE A 242 0.26 8.96 -5.86
N VAL A 243 -0.36 8.29 -6.82
CA VAL A 243 -1.30 8.92 -7.75
C VAL A 243 -2.64 8.23 -7.61
N ARG A 244 -3.70 9.04 -7.56
CA ARG A 244 -5.08 8.57 -7.48
C ARG A 244 -5.92 9.22 -8.56
N CYS A 245 -6.64 8.40 -9.31
CA CYS A 245 -7.67 8.85 -10.24
C CYS A 245 -9.06 8.61 -9.65
N ARG A 246 -9.92 9.61 -9.76
CA ARG A 246 -11.30 9.57 -9.27
C ARG A 246 -12.25 10.04 -10.35
N HIS A 247 -13.48 9.57 -10.34
CA HIS A 247 -14.56 10.11 -11.15
C HIS A 247 -15.35 11.14 -10.34
N LEU A 248 -15.51 12.35 -10.90
CA LEU A 248 -16.41 13.38 -10.38
C LEU A 248 -17.84 13.08 -10.86
N ARG A 249 -18.69 12.68 -9.92
CA ARG A 249 -20.10 12.39 -10.17
C ARG A 249 -20.93 13.65 -10.37
N GLU A 250 -22.11 13.50 -10.94
CA GLU A 250 -23.10 14.59 -11.08
C GLU A 250 -23.48 15.23 -9.74
N ASN A 251 -23.51 14.45 -8.66
CA ASN A 251 -23.76 14.94 -7.29
C ASN A 251 -22.51 15.56 -6.61
N GLU A 252 -21.47 15.85 -7.39
CA GLU A 252 -20.18 16.41 -6.97
C GLU A 252 -19.35 15.54 -5.99
N THR A 253 -19.74 14.28 -5.76
CA THR A 253 -18.92 13.34 -4.99
C THR A 253 -17.84 12.68 -5.85
N LEU A 254 -16.78 12.19 -5.22
CA LEU A 254 -15.64 11.57 -5.90
C LEU A 254 -15.54 10.09 -5.60
N THR A 255 -15.65 9.24 -6.61
CA THR A 255 -15.41 7.79 -6.50
C THR A 255 -14.03 7.45 -7.05
N THR A 256 -13.23 6.69 -6.30
CA THR A 256 -11.91 6.25 -6.78
C THR A 256 -12.06 5.22 -7.90
N LEU A 257 -11.30 5.40 -8.99
CA LEU A 257 -11.24 4.46 -10.11
C LEU A 257 -10.07 3.50 -9.92
N PHE A 258 -8.89 4.07 -9.78
CA PHE A 258 -7.64 3.36 -9.57
C PHE A 258 -6.65 4.27 -8.86
N ARG A 259 -5.60 3.65 -8.34
CA ARG A 259 -4.45 4.33 -7.74
C ARG A 259 -3.19 3.53 -8.02
N PHE A 260 -2.03 4.14 -7.87
CA PHE A 260 -0.77 3.43 -7.95
C PHE A 260 0.31 4.17 -7.18
N GLN A 261 1.34 3.45 -6.75
CA GLN A 261 2.53 3.99 -6.13
C GLN A 261 3.79 3.54 -6.85
N PHE A 262 4.78 4.42 -6.81
CA PHE A 262 6.10 4.17 -7.38
C PHE A 262 7.14 5.06 -6.67
N GLY A 263 8.41 4.69 -6.81
CA GLY A 263 9.55 5.49 -6.35
C GLY A 263 10.19 6.20 -7.53
N ILE A 264 10.43 7.50 -7.42
CA ILE A 264 11.03 8.33 -8.49
C ILE A 264 12.39 7.79 -8.94
N GLY A 265 13.21 7.33 -8.00
CA GLY A 265 14.53 6.77 -8.33
C GLY A 265 14.48 5.44 -9.11
N PHE A 266 13.32 4.80 -9.21
CA PHE A 266 13.14 3.58 -10.02
C PHE A 266 12.50 3.86 -11.39
N VAL A 267 12.18 5.12 -11.71
CA VAL A 267 11.67 5.50 -13.03
C VAL A 267 12.81 5.45 -14.04
N LYS A 268 12.65 4.63 -15.09
CA LYS A 268 13.63 4.48 -16.17
C LYS A 268 13.21 5.31 -17.38
N LEU A 269 14.19 5.85 -18.10
CA LEU A 269 13.97 6.58 -19.36
C LEU A 269 12.95 7.72 -19.26
N PHE A 270 12.84 8.36 -18.08
CA PHE A 270 11.90 9.44 -17.80
C PHE A 270 10.43 9.11 -18.12
N LYS A 271 10.05 7.82 -18.06
CA LYS A 271 8.70 7.35 -18.34
C LYS A 271 8.27 6.28 -17.35
N LEU A 272 7.03 6.34 -16.89
CA LEU A 272 6.36 5.24 -16.22
C LEU A 272 5.13 4.86 -17.05
N ASP A 273 5.08 3.63 -17.50
CA ASP A 273 4.05 3.05 -18.36
C ASP A 273 3.36 1.96 -17.55
N LEU A 274 2.04 2.07 -17.33
CA LEU A 274 1.29 1.12 -16.51
C LEU A 274 0.03 0.66 -17.24
N GLU A 275 -0.12 -0.65 -17.33
CA GLU A 275 -1.37 -1.31 -17.71
C GLU A 275 -2.34 -1.42 -16.51
N GLY A 276 -3.58 -1.82 -16.77
CA GLY A 276 -4.61 -1.93 -15.72
C GLY A 276 -4.26 -2.91 -14.59
N ASN A 277 -3.60 -4.04 -14.90
CA ASN A 277 -3.13 -5.03 -13.93
C ASN A 277 -1.93 -4.55 -13.09
N GLU A 278 -1.30 -3.44 -13.45
CA GLU A 278 -0.22 -2.80 -12.70
C GLU A 278 -0.71 -1.66 -11.79
N CYS A 279 -2.00 -1.37 -11.82
CA CYS A 279 -2.67 -0.37 -11.01
C CYS A 279 -3.51 -1.02 -9.90
N ASP A 280 -3.59 -0.36 -8.74
CA ASP A 280 -4.50 -0.78 -7.67
C ASP A 280 -5.92 -0.34 -8.04
N LEU A 281 -6.66 -1.22 -8.73
CA LEU A 281 -8.00 -0.95 -9.22
C LEU A 281 -9.02 -0.92 -8.06
N SER A 282 -9.97 0.00 -8.13
CA SER A 282 -11.13 0.08 -7.22
C SER A 282 -12.44 -0.30 -7.91
N MET A 283 -12.39 -0.57 -9.21
CA MET A 283 -13.47 -1.05 -10.05
C MET A 283 -12.90 -1.70 -11.31
N GLU A 284 -13.74 -2.40 -12.05
CA GLU A 284 -13.38 -2.96 -13.35
C GLU A 284 -13.03 -1.84 -14.35
N MET A 285 -11.94 -2.03 -15.08
CA MET A 285 -11.44 -1.12 -16.12
C MET A 285 -11.47 -1.83 -17.48
N PRO A 286 -11.58 -1.09 -18.60
CA PRO A 286 -11.40 -1.65 -19.93
C PRO A 286 -10.07 -2.41 -20.06
N SER A 287 -10.06 -3.47 -20.87
CA SER A 287 -8.88 -4.34 -21.04
C SER A 287 -7.66 -3.63 -21.61
N ASP A 288 -7.88 -2.57 -22.40
CA ASP A 288 -6.88 -1.71 -23.03
C ASP A 288 -6.61 -0.42 -22.22
N PHE A 289 -7.10 -0.35 -20.97
CA PHE A 289 -6.81 0.76 -20.06
C PHE A 289 -5.31 0.90 -19.81
N HIS A 290 -4.84 2.14 -19.93
CA HIS A 290 -3.42 2.44 -19.83
C HIS A 290 -3.15 3.82 -19.24
N VAL A 291 -2.05 3.93 -18.50
CA VAL A 291 -1.61 5.16 -17.82
C VAL A 291 -0.14 5.42 -18.12
N VAL A 292 0.15 6.58 -18.68
CA VAL A 292 1.53 7.01 -19.00
C VAL A 292 1.90 8.26 -18.25
N LEU A 293 3.02 8.24 -17.53
CA LEU A 293 3.60 9.40 -16.89
C LEU A 293 4.91 9.74 -17.59
N ASP A 294 5.02 10.99 -18.04
CA ASP A 294 6.25 11.50 -18.64
C ASP A 294 6.92 12.50 -17.70
N PHE A 295 8.22 12.30 -17.52
CA PHE A 295 9.05 13.08 -16.64
C PHE A 295 10.05 13.91 -17.43
N LEU A 296 10.50 15.01 -16.84
CA LEU A 296 11.64 15.78 -17.32
C LEU A 296 12.74 15.73 -16.25
N PRO A 297 14.02 15.75 -16.66
CA PRO A 297 15.10 15.97 -15.72
C PRO A 297 14.90 17.31 -15.01
N MET A 298 15.23 17.34 -13.72
CA MET A 298 15.36 18.59 -12.98
C MET A 298 16.82 19.03 -13.08
N ASP A 299 17.05 20.28 -13.48
CA ASP A 299 18.38 20.87 -13.36
C ASP A 299 18.73 20.97 -11.86
N VAL A 300 19.90 20.45 -11.49
CA VAL A 300 20.44 20.45 -10.12
C VAL A 300 21.04 21.81 -9.81
#